data_AF-A0A0S8ZSL9-F1
#
_entry.id   AF-A0A0S8ZSL9-F1
#
_cell.length_a   1.000
_cell.length_b   1.000
_cell.length_c   1.000
_cell.angle_alpha   90.00
_cell.angle_beta   90.00
_cell.angle_gamma   90.00
#
_symmetry.space_group_name_H-M   'P 1'
#
loop_
_entity.id
_entity.type
_entity.pdbx_description
1 polymer ?
#
loop_
_entity_poly.entity_id
_entity_poly.type
_entity_poly.pdbx_seq_one_letter_code
_entity_poly.pdbx_strand_id
1 'polypeptide(L)'
;MEQDKLDVRTLGISDIDSLKRLVEAVDDKGGDIITNSYGGYVADLTLTGVSVANLTTTNLLLNTSTTNINQFATGSSDLFGGLGNNRLVGSSSHDRLFREGGS
;
A
#
# COMPACT_ATOMS: atom_id res chain seq x y z
N MET A 1 18.95 -4.55 19.41
CA MET A 1 19.13 -4.76 17.95
C MET A 1 17.86 -4.23 17.30
N GLU A 2 17.98 -3.36 16.30
CA GLU A 2 16.81 -2.97 15.51
C GLU A 2 16.38 -4.15 14.63
N GLN A 3 15.07 -4.32 14.46
CA GLN A 3 14.50 -5.28 13.52
C GLN A 3 14.31 -4.60 12.16
N ASP A 4 14.42 -5.37 11.08
CA ASP A 4 14.15 -4.86 9.73
C ASP A 4 12.71 -4.36 9.63
N LYS A 5 12.52 -3.27 8.88
CA LYS A 5 11.22 -2.65 8.64
C LYS A 5 10.95 -2.52 7.15
N LEU A 6 9.72 -2.82 6.76
CA LEU A 6 9.24 -2.57 5.41
C LEU A 6 8.84 -1.09 5.29
N ASP A 7 9.52 -0.37 4.39
CA ASP A 7 9.21 1.03 4.11
C ASP A 7 8.16 1.16 3.02
N VAL A 8 6.98 1.65 3.38
CA VAL A 8 5.87 1.90 2.45
C VAL A 8 5.50 3.38 2.34
N ARG A 9 6.32 4.26 2.92
CA ARG A 9 6.05 5.71 2.97
C ARG A 9 5.94 6.31 1.57
N THR A 10 6.78 5.86 0.64
CA THR A 10 6.82 6.38 -0.74
C THR A 10 5.62 5.97 -1.58
N LEU A 11 4.93 4.88 -1.21
CA LEU A 11 3.65 4.49 -1.80
C LEU A 11 2.49 5.35 -1.27
N GLY A 12 2.71 6.07 -0.17
CA GLY A 12 1.69 6.90 0.47
C GLY A 12 0.85 6.18 1.52
N ILE A 13 1.10 4.89 1.77
CA ILE A 13 0.35 4.05 2.72
C ILE A 13 0.53 4.55 4.15
N SER A 14 -0.57 4.94 4.78
CA SER A 14 -0.62 5.38 6.18
C SER A 14 -1.31 4.39 7.11
N ASP A 15 -2.00 3.38 6.56
CA ASP A 15 -2.73 2.37 7.31
C ASP A 15 -2.27 0.95 6.93
N ILE A 16 -1.96 0.12 7.93
CA ILE A 16 -1.58 -1.27 7.73
C ILE A 16 -2.69 -2.09 7.07
N ASP A 17 -3.95 -1.73 7.29
CA ASP A 17 -5.07 -2.43 6.65
C ASP A 17 -5.14 -2.17 5.14
N SER A 18 -4.61 -1.04 4.66
CA SER A 18 -4.40 -0.83 3.22
C SER A 18 -3.35 -1.79 2.67
N LEU A 19 -2.23 -1.98 3.37
CA LEU A 19 -1.18 -2.92 2.97
C LEU A 19 -1.68 -4.37 2.90
N LYS A 20 -2.48 -4.80 3.88
CA LYS A 20 -3.09 -6.15 3.89
C LYS A 20 -3.97 -6.41 2.67
N ARG A 21 -4.64 -5.38 2.15
CA ARG A 21 -5.50 -5.47 0.96
C ARG A 21 -4.73 -5.57 -0.36
N LEU A 22 -3.40 -5.45 -0.32
CA LEU A 22 -2.53 -5.64 -1.49
C LEU A 22 -1.98 -7.07 -1.62
N VAL A 23 -2.29 -7.95 -0.68
CA VAL A 23 -1.89 -9.37 -0.77
C VAL A 23 -2.77 -10.07 -1.80
N GLU A 24 -2.15 -10.54 -2.89
CA GLU A 24 -2.85 -11.23 -3.98
C GLU A 24 -2.54 -12.74 -4.01
N ALA A 25 -1.43 -13.17 -3.42
CA ALA A 25 -0.98 -14.56 -3.45
C ALA A 25 -0.09 -14.91 -2.24
N VAL A 26 0.24 -16.20 -2.14
CA VAL A 26 1.16 -16.77 -1.14
C VAL A 26 2.26 -17.52 -1.87
N ASP A 27 3.49 -17.41 -1.40
CA ASP A 27 4.66 -18.13 -1.93
C ASP A 27 4.67 -19.61 -1.48
N ASP A 28 5.64 -20.36 -1.99
CA ASP A 28 5.83 -21.78 -1.68
C ASP A 28 6.26 -22.06 -0.23
N LYS A 29 6.59 -21.02 0.54
CA LYS A 29 7.04 -21.08 1.93
C LYS A 29 6.04 -20.45 2.90
N GLY A 30 4.84 -20.11 2.44
CA GLY A 30 3.78 -19.52 3.26
C GLY A 30 3.94 -18.02 3.55
N GLY A 31 4.80 -17.34 2.80
CA GLY A 31 4.96 -15.89 2.79
C GLY A 31 3.98 -15.20 1.83
N ASP A 32 3.56 -13.99 2.14
CA ASP A 32 2.61 -13.27 1.29
C ASP A 32 3.30 -12.53 0.14
N ILE A 33 2.63 -12.45 -1.01
CA ILE A 33 3.04 -11.64 -2.16
C ILE A 33 2.16 -10.40 -2.20
N ILE A 34 2.78 -9.24 -2.03
CA ILE A 34 2.15 -7.93 -2.15
C ILE A 34 2.28 -7.46 -3.60
N THR A 35 1.15 -7.05 -4.20
CA THR A 35 1.12 -6.52 -5.56
C THR A 35 0.65 -5.07 -5.52
N ASN A 36 1.48 -4.17 -6.04
CA ASN A 36 1.14 -2.76 -6.25
C ASN A 36 1.02 -2.45 -7.74
N SER A 37 -0.05 -1.73 -8.11
CA SER A 37 -0.24 -1.20 -9.46
C SER A 37 -0.14 0.32 -9.49
N TYR A 38 0.51 0.89 -10.51
CA TYR A 38 0.52 2.33 -10.73
C TYR A 38 0.63 2.66 -12.23
N GLY A 39 -0.39 3.33 -12.79
CA GLY A 39 -0.41 3.68 -14.21
C GLY A 39 -0.33 2.47 -15.15
N GLY A 40 -0.85 1.32 -14.73
CA GLY A 40 -0.80 0.06 -15.48
C GLY A 40 0.50 -0.74 -15.31
N TYR A 41 1.51 -0.23 -14.59
CA TYR A 41 2.69 -1.00 -14.21
C TYR A 41 2.42 -1.74 -12.90
N VAL A 42 2.90 -2.98 -12.81
CA VAL A 42 2.73 -3.85 -11.65
C VAL A 42 4.09 -4.15 -11.02
N ALA A 43 4.17 -4.06 -9.70
CA ALA A 43 5.32 -4.46 -8.91
C ALA A 43 4.90 -5.46 -7.84
N ASP A 44 5.58 -6.60 -7.82
CA ASP A 44 5.39 -7.65 -6.81
C ASP A 44 6.54 -7.64 -5.80
N LEU A 45 6.19 -7.75 -4.53
CA LEU A 45 7.12 -8.00 -3.43
C LEU A 45 6.74 -9.30 -2.73
N THR A 46 7.62 -10.30 -2.80
CA THR A 46 7.49 -11.53 -2.04
C THR A 46 8.12 -11.38 -0.66
N LEU A 47 7.32 -11.58 0.39
CA LEU A 47 7.79 -11.63 1.78
C LEU A 47 8.03 -13.08 2.20
N THR A 48 9.21 -13.61 1.91
CA THR A 48 9.47 -15.05 2.09
C THR A 48 9.26 -15.54 3.52
N GLY A 49 8.30 -16.45 3.71
CA GLY A 49 7.95 -17.01 5.02
C GLY A 49 7.33 -16.01 6.00
N VAL A 50 6.91 -14.83 5.53
CA VAL A 50 6.30 -13.77 6.35
C VAL A 50 4.93 -13.44 5.79
N SER A 51 3.89 -13.62 6.61
CA SER A 51 2.54 -13.16 6.26
C SER A 51 2.32 -11.72 6.72
N VAL A 52 1.78 -10.88 5.84
CA VAL A 52 1.34 -9.50 6.12
C VAL A 52 0.28 -9.48 7.21
N ALA A 53 -0.53 -10.54 7.35
CA ALA A 53 -1.51 -10.66 8.42
C ALA A 53 -0.88 -10.65 9.83
N ASN A 54 0.39 -11.05 9.95
CA ASN A 54 1.14 -11.08 11.21
C ASN A 54 1.94 -9.79 11.45
N LEU A 55 1.99 -8.86 10.49
CA LEU A 55 2.70 -7.60 10.66
C LEU A 55 1.92 -6.65 11.57
N THR A 56 2.68 -5.85 12.31
CA THR A 56 2.17 -4.74 13.11
C THR A 56 2.83 -3.44 12.66
N THR A 57 2.37 -2.30 13.19
CA THR A 57 3.00 -1.00 12.92
C THR A 57 4.48 -0.93 13.32
N THR A 58 4.94 -1.81 14.20
CA THR A 58 6.38 -1.88 14.58
C THR A 58 7.26 -2.42 13.47
N ASN A 59 6.69 -3.19 12.53
CA ASN A 59 7.38 -3.79 11.38
C ASN A 59 7.39 -2.86 10.15
N LEU A 60 6.70 -1.72 10.20
CA LEU A 60 6.45 -0.87 9.04
C LEU A 60 6.96 0.55 9.27
N LEU A 61 7.40 1.20 8.19
CA LEU A 61 7.47 2.65 8.12
C LEU A 61 6.27 3.13 7.31
N LEU A 62 5.29 3.72 8.00
CA LEU A 62 4.04 4.24 7.43
C LEU A 62 4.16 5.73 7.11
N ASN A 63 3.46 6.18 6.07
CA ASN A 63 3.37 7.59 5.73
C ASN A 63 2.60 8.35 6.82
N THR A 64 3.20 9.42 7.33
CA THR A 64 2.60 10.28 8.36
C THR A 64 2.26 11.69 7.84
N SER A 65 2.37 11.93 6.52
CA SER A 65 2.07 13.22 5.93
C SER A 65 0.58 13.53 6.01
N THR A 66 0.27 14.72 6.53
CA THR A 66 -1.08 15.31 6.55
C THR A 66 -1.30 16.31 5.41
N THR A 67 -0.36 16.39 4.47
CA THR A 67 -0.44 17.31 3.33
C THR A 67 -1.55 16.88 2.39
N ASN A 68 -2.37 17.84 1.95
CA ASN A 68 -3.42 17.61 0.97
C ASN A 68 -2.81 17.47 -0.44
N ILE A 69 -3.20 16.42 -1.15
CA ILE A 69 -2.76 16.05 -2.49
C ILE A 69 -3.96 15.63 -3.34
N ASN A 70 -3.82 15.81 -4.64
CA ASN A 70 -4.74 15.29 -5.65
C ASN A 70 -4.01 14.20 -6.43
N GLN A 71 -4.56 12.99 -6.42
CA GLN A 71 -4.05 11.85 -7.19
C GLN A 71 -5.07 11.46 -8.25
N PHE A 72 -4.58 11.22 -9.45
CA PHE A 72 -5.38 10.80 -10.60
C PHE A 72 -4.74 9.56 -11.21
N ALA A 73 -5.49 8.48 -11.30
CA ALA A 73 -5.02 7.27 -11.96
C ALA A 73 -4.83 7.53 -13.47
N THR A 74 -3.76 6.95 -14.04
CA THR A 74 -3.44 7.05 -15.48
C THR A 74 -3.50 5.68 -16.17
N GLY A 75 -4.15 4.71 -15.53
CA GLY A 75 -4.27 3.29 -15.85
C GLY A 75 -4.58 2.54 -14.55
N SER A 76 -4.61 1.20 -14.53
CA SER A 76 -4.83 0.44 -13.28
C SER A 76 -3.84 0.88 -12.20
N SER A 77 -4.36 1.39 -11.09
CA SER A 77 -3.58 2.04 -10.04
C SER A 77 -4.13 1.75 -8.63
N ASP A 78 -3.22 1.63 -7.68
CA ASP A 78 -3.51 1.69 -6.25
C ASP A 78 -3.20 3.09 -5.76
N LEU A 79 -4.22 3.81 -5.33
CA LEU A 79 -4.10 5.17 -4.85
C LEU A 79 -4.34 5.21 -3.34
N PHE A 80 -3.37 5.73 -2.59
CA PHE A 80 -3.41 5.79 -1.13
C PHE A 80 -3.63 7.21 -0.64
N GLY A 81 -4.70 7.37 0.13
CA GLY A 81 -5.24 8.64 0.58
C GLY A 81 -4.56 9.21 1.81
N GLY A 82 -3.61 8.53 2.46
CA GLY A 82 -2.83 9.11 3.55
C GLY A 82 -3.66 9.70 4.70
N LEU A 83 -3.07 10.67 5.42
CA LEU A 83 -3.70 11.36 6.56
C LEU A 83 -4.23 12.77 6.22
N GLY A 84 -4.04 13.24 4.98
CA GLY A 84 -4.53 14.54 4.51
C GLY A 84 -5.93 14.47 3.90
N ASN A 85 -6.52 15.63 3.62
CA ASN A 85 -7.84 15.75 2.98
C ASN A 85 -7.66 15.60 1.46
N ASN A 86 -7.45 14.34 1.05
CA ASN A 86 -6.95 14.01 -0.27
C ASN A 86 -8.06 13.71 -1.26
N ARG A 87 -7.85 14.11 -2.52
CA ARG A 87 -8.75 13.74 -3.62
C ARG A 87 -8.13 12.62 -4.43
N LEU A 88 -8.73 11.44 -4.38
CA LEU A 88 -8.36 10.31 -5.21
C LEU A 88 -9.37 10.20 -6.36
N VAL A 89 -8.88 10.19 -7.59
CA VAL A 89 -9.70 10.05 -8.78
C VAL A 89 -9.22 8.85 -9.57
N GLY A 90 -10.09 7.83 -9.68
CA GLY A 90 -9.85 6.66 -10.51
C GLY A 90 -9.89 7.00 -12.00
N SER A 91 -9.50 6.02 -12.80
CA SER A 91 -9.54 6.00 -14.25
C SER A 91 -10.67 5.10 -14.75
N SER A 92 -10.67 4.79 -16.05
CA SER A 92 -11.55 3.76 -16.63
C SER A 92 -11.02 2.32 -16.46
N SER A 93 -9.85 2.15 -15.84
CA SER A 93 -9.22 0.86 -15.57
C SER A 93 -9.60 0.31 -14.19
N HIS A 94 -8.97 -0.80 -13.77
CA HIS A 94 -9.21 -1.39 -12.46
C HIS A 94 -8.33 -0.70 -11.42
N ASP A 95 -8.92 0.25 -10.69
CA ASP A 95 -8.23 1.02 -9.66
C ASP A 95 -8.68 0.62 -8.25
N ARG A 96 -7.74 0.56 -7.30
CA ARG A 96 -8.03 0.45 -5.86
C ARG A 96 -7.78 1.79 -5.20
N LEU A 97 -8.83 2.39 -4.63
CA LEU A 97 -8.75 3.68 -3.94
C LEU A 97 -8.89 3.47 -2.44
N PHE A 98 -7.82 3.73 -1.70
CA PHE A 98 -7.76 3.63 -0.25
C PHE A 98 -7.87 5.03 0.34
N ARG A 99 -9.03 5.41 0.90
CA ARG A 99 -9.20 6.75 1.52
C ARG A 99 -8.23 6.97 2.68
N GLU A 100 -7.96 5.91 3.46
CA GLU A 100 -7.18 5.95 4.70
C GLU A 100 -7.73 6.96 5.72
N GLY A 101 -6.90 7.42 6.68
CA GLY A 101 -7.32 8.19 7.85
C GLY A 101 -7.62 9.68 7.61
N GLY A 102 -7.40 10.18 6.39
CA GLY A 102 -7.68 11.56 6.00
C GLY A 102 -9.16 11.96 6.10
N SER A 103 -9.42 13.24 6.38
CA SER A 103 -10.78 13.80 6.56
C SER A 103 -11.38 14.37 5.28
#